data_AF-A0A7C1UG09-F1
#
_entry.id   AF-A0A7C1UG09-F1
#
_cell.length_a   1.000
_cell.length_b   1.000
_cell.length_c   1.000
_cell.angle_alpha   90.00
_cell.angle_beta   90.00
_cell.angle_gamma   90.00
#
_symmetry.space_group_name_H-M   'P 1'
#
loop_
_entity.id
_entity.type
_entity.pdbx_description
1 polymer ?
#
loop_
_entity_poly.entity_id
_entity_poly.type
_entity_poly.pdbx_seq_one_letter_code
_entity_poly.pdbx_strand_id
1 'polypeptide(L)'
;MTSARLRPLTEADLVRRTHYYRSEAGDEIGERFFDSAIDTLRAMEEIPGMGSLRLGEMCGVPGLRSFRISGFPCGWFYFER
;
A
#
# COMPACT_ATOMS: atom_id res chain seq x y z
N MET A 1 -8.12 14.48 7.94
CA MET A 1 -7.80 13.06 8.16
C MET A 1 -9.02 12.19 7.93
N THR A 2 -9.02 11.45 6.83
CA THR A 2 -10.01 10.40 6.52
C THR A 2 -9.41 9.06 6.91
N SER A 3 -10.03 8.34 7.86
CA SER A 3 -9.49 7.05 8.30
C SER A 3 -9.68 5.98 7.23
N ALA A 4 -8.60 5.27 6.89
CA ALA A 4 -8.62 4.19 5.93
C ALA A 4 -9.31 2.96 6.53
N ARG A 5 -10.33 2.45 5.84
CA ARG A 5 -10.95 1.17 6.18
C ARG A 5 -10.25 0.03 5.45
N LEU A 6 -9.37 -0.67 6.15
CA LEU A 6 -8.67 -1.84 5.60
C LEU A 6 -9.67 -2.97 5.30
N ARG A 7 -9.48 -3.64 4.16
CA ARG A 7 -10.22 -4.87 3.86
C ARG A 7 -9.54 -6.04 4.58
N PRO A 8 -10.26 -7.13 4.91
CA PRO A 8 -9.69 -8.22 5.70
C PRO A 8 -8.37 -8.81 5.15
N LEU A 9 -8.22 -8.90 3.83
CA LEU A 9 -7.00 -9.42 3.21
C LEU A 9 -5.82 -8.45 3.26
N THR A 10 -6.08 -7.17 3.43
CA THR A 10 -5.07 -6.11 3.36
C THR A 10 -4.02 -6.24 4.46
N GLU A 11 -4.45 -6.56 5.68
CA GLU A 11 -3.52 -6.80 6.79
C GLU A 11 -2.65 -8.03 6.54
N ALA A 12 -3.25 -9.13 6.08
CA ALA A 12 -2.53 -10.34 5.74
C ALA A 12 -1.51 -10.13 4.60
N ASP A 13 -1.85 -9.30 3.61
CA ASP A 13 -0.95 -8.96 2.51
C ASP A 13 0.26 -8.13 3.00
N LEU A 14 0.03 -7.16 3.89
CA LEU A 14 1.10 -6.38 4.51
C LEU A 14 2.05 -7.29 5.30
N VAL A 15 1.52 -8.11 6.21
CA VAL A 15 2.31 -9.03 7.05
C VAL A 15 3.10 -10.03 6.19
N ARG A 16 2.46 -10.64 5.19
CA ARG A 16 3.11 -11.59 4.28
C ARG A 16 4.26 -10.91 3.52
N ARG A 17 4.04 -9.68 3.04
CA ARG A 17 5.06 -8.96 2.27
C ARG A 17 6.24 -8.48 3.13
N THR A 18 5.98 -8.08 4.37
CA THR A 18 7.02 -7.81 5.37
C THR A 18 7.86 -9.05 5.64
N HIS A 19 7.23 -10.20 5.87
CA HIS A 19 7.96 -11.45 6.06
C HIS A 19 8.79 -11.87 4.85
N TYR A 20 8.29 -11.63 3.62
CA TYR A 20 9.07 -11.86 2.41
C TYR A 20 10.34 -11.01 2.37
N TYR A 21 10.25 -9.70 2.60
CA TYR A 21 11.47 -8.87 2.59
C TYR A 21 12.43 -9.23 3.72
N ARG A 22 11.89 -9.58 4.88
CA ARG A 22 12.67 -10.11 6.00
C ARG A 22 13.42 -11.39 5.61
N SER A 23 12.75 -12.35 4.98
CA SER A 23 13.36 -13.64 4.63
C SER A 23 14.41 -13.51 3.53
N GLU A 24 14.16 -12.67 2.53
CA GLU A 24 15.05 -12.54 1.37
C GLU A 24 16.23 -11.59 1.60
N ALA A 25 16.08 -10.60 2.49
CA ALA A 25 17.04 -9.51 2.59
C ALA A 25 17.38 -9.09 4.04
N GLY A 26 16.84 -9.80 5.04
CA GLY A 26 17.14 -9.58 6.45
C GLY A 26 16.17 -8.64 7.17
N ASP A 27 16.28 -8.62 8.50
CA ASP A 27 15.34 -7.94 9.39
C ASP A 27 15.21 -6.43 9.07
N GLU A 28 16.32 -5.73 8.85
CA GLU A 28 16.34 -4.29 8.54
C GLU A 28 15.50 -3.94 7.29
N ILE A 29 15.55 -4.79 6.25
CA ILE A 29 14.80 -4.55 5.01
C ILE A 29 13.31 -4.83 5.21
N GLY A 30 12.98 -5.86 6.00
CA GLY A 30 11.61 -6.17 6.39
C GLY A 30 10.97 -5.03 7.19
N GLU A 31 11.67 -4.53 8.21
CA GLU A 31 11.24 -3.38 9.02
C GLU A 31 11.04 -2.14 8.15
N ARG A 32 12.03 -1.79 7.32
CA ARG A 32 11.94 -0.63 6.43
C ARG A 32 10.75 -0.73 5.47
N PHE A 33 10.42 -1.93 4.97
CA PHE A 33 9.23 -2.12 4.15
C PHE A 33 7.95 -1.84 4.93
N PHE A 34 7.82 -2.41 6.14
CA PHE A 34 6.64 -2.22 6.97
C PHE A 34 6.42 -0.74 7.30
N ASP A 35 7.46 -0.05 7.76
CA ASP A 35 7.40 1.37 8.09
C ASP A 35 7.03 2.22 6.87
N SER A 36 7.66 1.96 5.72
CA SER A 36 7.35 2.65 4.47
C SER A 36 5.89 2.42 4.05
N ALA A 37 5.36 1.21 4.24
CA ALA A 37 3.97 0.89 3.91
C ALA A 37 2.98 1.64 4.81
N ILE A 38 3.25 1.69 6.12
CA ILE A 38 2.43 2.40 7.10
C ILE A 38 2.49 3.92 6.90
N ASP A 39 3.67 4.49 6.66
CA ASP A 39 3.81 5.93 6.39
C ASP A 39 3.11 6.33 5.10
N THR A 40 3.17 5.47 4.08
CA THR A 40 2.39 5.68 2.85
C THR A 40 0.89 5.65 3.12
N LEU A 41 0.41 4.73 3.95
CA LEU A 41 -1.01 4.66 4.34
C LEU A 41 -1.45 5.95 5.06
N ARG A 42 -0.67 6.43 6.04
CA ARG A 42 -0.94 7.68 6.76
C ARG A 42 -1.00 8.88 5.82
N ALA A 43 -0.08 8.97 4.85
CA ALA A 43 -0.10 10.03 3.85
C ALA A 43 -1.37 9.98 2.98
N MET A 44 -1.85 8.79 2.64
CA MET A 44 -3.10 8.59 1.90
C MET A 44 -4.35 8.94 2.72
N GLU A 45 -4.34 8.74 4.03
CA GLU A 45 -5.42 9.16 4.93
C GLU A 45 -5.56 10.70 5.01
N GLU A 46 -4.46 11.43 4.84
CA GLU A 46 -4.48 12.89 4.74
C GLU A 46 -4.86 13.39 3.34
N ILE A 47 -4.44 12.69 2.28
CA ILE A 47 -4.71 13.07 0.90
C ILE A 47 -5.28 11.87 0.12
N PRO A 48 -6.59 11.55 0.27
CA PRO A 48 -7.19 10.38 -0.37
C PRO A 48 -7.07 10.36 -1.90
N GLY A 49 -7.05 11.54 -2.54
CA GLY A 49 -6.89 11.69 -3.99
C GLY A 49 -5.48 11.43 -4.54
N MET A 50 -4.49 11.15 -3.68
CA MET A 50 -3.06 11.03 -4.05
C MET A 50 -2.77 9.91 -5.06
N GLY A 51 -3.51 8.81 -5.02
CA GLY A 51 -3.32 7.64 -5.88
C GLY A 51 -3.80 7.83 -7.31
N SER A 52 -3.06 7.26 -8.26
CA SER A 52 -3.39 7.28 -9.69
C SER A 52 -4.49 6.28 -10.03
N LEU A 53 -5.45 6.70 -10.87
CA LEU A 53 -6.50 5.85 -11.44
C LEU A 53 -6.00 4.96 -12.60
N ARG A 54 -4.84 5.28 -13.18
CA ARG A 54 -4.39 4.71 -14.46
C ARG A 54 -4.33 3.18 -14.47
N LEU A 55 -3.81 2.57 -13.40
CA LEU A 55 -3.77 1.10 -13.28
C LEU A 55 -5.17 0.49 -13.19
N GLY A 56 -6.09 1.13 -12.46
CA GLY A 56 -7.49 0.72 -12.38
C GLY A 56 -8.17 0.75 -13.75
N GLU A 57 -7.99 1.83 -14.50
CA GLU A 57 -8.52 1.99 -15.87
C GLU A 57 -7.97 0.92 -16.82
N MET A 58 -6.65 0.69 -16.80
CA MET A 58 -5.98 -0.32 -17.63
C MET A 58 -6.47 -1.75 -17.32
N CYS A 59 -6.77 -2.04 -16.05
CA CYS A 59 -7.25 -3.35 -15.61
C CYS A 59 -8.78 -3.48 -15.65
N GLY A 60 -9.52 -2.46 -16.09
CA GLY A 60 -10.99 -2.50 -16.13
C GLY A 60 -11.64 -2.52 -14.75
N VAL A 61 -11.02 -1.90 -13.74
CA VAL A 61 -11.54 -1.75 -12.37
C VAL A 61 -11.82 -0.26 -12.09
N PRO A 62 -13.03 0.25 -12.42
CA PRO A 62 -13.36 1.66 -12.27
C PRO A 62 -13.20 2.17 -10.83
N GLY A 63 -12.58 3.34 -10.68
CA GLY A 63 -12.37 3.99 -9.38
C GLY A 63 -11.25 3.41 -8.52
N LEU A 64 -10.56 2.36 -8.99
CA LEU A 64 -9.39 1.82 -8.29
C LEU A 64 -8.21 2.79 -8.44
N ARG A 65 -7.75 3.30 -7.30
CA ARG A 65 -6.53 4.09 -7.18
C ARG A 65 -5.37 3.20 -6.78
N SER A 66 -4.17 3.56 -7.24
CA SER A 66 -2.92 2.92 -6.86
C SER A 66 -1.89 3.96 -6.44
N PHE A 67 -1.16 3.68 -5.37
CA PHE A 67 -0.06 4.53 -4.93
C PHE A 67 1.13 3.68 -4.48
N ARG A 68 2.34 4.06 -4.91
CA ARG A 68 3.55 3.27 -4.70
C ARG A 68 4.09 3.45 -3.28
N ILE A 69 4.60 2.38 -2.69
CA ILE A 69 5.38 2.43 -1.45
C ILE A 69 6.80 2.85 -1.83
N SER A 70 7.31 3.94 -1.23
CA SER A 70 8.65 4.44 -1.53
C SER A 70 9.72 3.39 -1.26
N GLY A 71 10.71 3.28 -2.14
CA GLY A 71 11.82 2.32 -1.97
C GLY A 71 11.49 0.85 -2.27
N PHE A 72 10.23 0.52 -2.59
CA PHE A 72 9.81 -0.86 -2.85
C PHE A 72 8.97 -1.00 -4.12
N PRO A 73 9.08 -2.11 -4.86
CA PRO A 73 8.22 -2.42 -6.01
C PRO A 73 6.83 -2.91 -5.56
N CYS A 74 6.20 -2.21 -4.63
CA CYS A 74 4.89 -2.50 -4.06
C CYS A 74 4.04 -1.24 -4.00
N GLY A 75 2.73 -1.40 -3.79
CA GLY A 75 1.83 -0.26 -3.72
C GLY A 75 0.51 -0.60 -3.03
N TRP A 76 -0.13 0.43 -2.52
CA TRP A 76 -1.49 0.38 -2.02
C TRP A 76 -2.48 0.47 -3.18
N PHE A 77 -3.51 -0.36 -3.12
CA PHE A 77 -4.63 -0.37 -4.05
C PHE A 77 -5.91 -0.10 -3.26
N TYR A 78 -6.64 0.95 -3.61
CA TYR A 78 -7.72 1.45 -2.77
C TYR A 78 -8.79 2.18 -3.59
N PHE A 79 -9.93 2.44 -2.94
CA PHE A 79 -11.00 3.26 -3.47
C PHE A 79 -11.20 4.44 -2.55
N GLU A 80 -11.34 5.63 -3.13
CA GLU A 80 -11.79 6.81 -2.40
C GLU A 80 -13.30 6.67 -2.15
N ARG A 81 -13.75 6.97 -0.92
CA ARG A 81 -15.15 6.90 -0.50
C ARG A 81 -15.48 8.08 0.39
#